data_AF-A0A965L0C7-F1
#
_entry.id   AF-A0A965L0C7-F1
#
_cell.length_a   1.000
_cell.length_b   1.000
_cell.length_c   1.000
_cell.angle_alpha   90.00
_cell.angle_beta   90.00
_cell.angle_gamma   90.00
#
_symmetry.space_group_name_H-M   'P 1'
#
loop_
_entity.id
_entity.type
_entity.pdbx_description
1 polymer ?
#
loop_
_entity_poly.entity_id
_entity_poly.type
_entity_poly.pdbx_seq_one_letter_code
_entity_poly.pdbx_strand_id
1 'polypeptide(L)'
;YFPPNVAWVAQNVLSDVDMPLIITEGEFKAYQIAKVDTTYAIIGLAGVTSWSDKSGLPLHRDLMQFAWQRKNSFQDRHRKVYIIFDYDGAEEDGEPNKQVGMAEAKLAITLRGLGADVHLCRVGKFAPIKGEKYAIDDHLLAGQALGTVLSTTASVLTGLTDYDNKLYELRTQYAILNGDIIRIKDAHIYRSWQSAKIDTAQHQITFTTTNAQGIPKSRDVHALEEYIKWQRACKLEQINMYPEFQGMPITPRGEYNVFKDWAHEPVNGDPKPYLDIIEHFFKDEPSLIEYWHNWVGHVIQRPWIRHNTCPQFCSILQGVGKSAIPEFIALAMGVERGQPAAIMGPGELFESKNGELEGKVFVVVNEPNSDQNTHQAKFKDLITTPRLMIDRKYGAKFTINNYVNYVLTTNKPFVVQMDNGSRREMIYTPTSLDPLDMGQRVKSLMEWG
;
A
#
# COMPACT_ATOMS: atom_id res chain seq x y z
N TYR A 1 7.53 19.17 -11.22
CA TYR A 1 6.86 19.41 -12.51
C TYR A 1 6.34 18.10 -13.08
N PHE A 2 5.06 18.08 -13.43
CA PHE A 2 4.39 16.97 -14.09
C PHE A 2 4.05 17.42 -15.52
N PRO A 3 4.72 16.89 -16.56
CA PRO A 3 4.45 17.29 -17.93
C PRO A 3 2.99 17.03 -18.32
N PRO A 4 2.29 17.99 -18.95
CA PRO A 4 0.86 17.88 -19.27
C PRO A 4 0.55 16.91 -20.42
N ASN A 5 1.57 16.55 -21.21
CA ASN A 5 1.48 15.59 -22.30
C ASN A 5 1.52 14.12 -21.83
N VAL A 6 1.87 13.87 -20.57
CA VAL A 6 1.71 12.55 -19.95
C VAL A 6 0.27 12.43 -19.46
N ALA A 7 -0.41 11.36 -19.87
CA ALA A 7 -1.82 11.14 -19.54
C ALA A 7 -1.99 10.58 -18.11
N TRP A 8 -1.51 11.32 -17.10
CA TRP A 8 -1.40 10.91 -15.69
C TRP A 8 -2.64 10.20 -15.13
N VAL A 9 -3.82 10.76 -15.39
CA VAL A 9 -5.10 10.24 -14.89
C VAL A 9 -5.63 9.10 -15.76
N ALA A 10 -5.61 9.28 -17.09
CA ALA A 10 -6.18 8.29 -18.01
C ALA A 10 -5.37 6.98 -18.04
N GLN A 11 -4.06 7.05 -17.79
CA GLN A 11 -3.17 5.88 -17.70
C GLN A 11 -2.96 5.39 -16.26
N ASN A 12 -3.64 5.99 -15.28
CA ASN A 12 -3.53 5.62 -13.86
C ASN A 12 -2.07 5.52 -13.34
N VAL A 13 -1.21 6.40 -13.84
CA VAL A 13 0.25 6.33 -13.72
C VAL A 13 0.71 6.25 -12.27
N LEU A 14 0.01 6.94 -11.36
CA LEU A 14 0.36 6.99 -9.94
C LEU A 14 0.26 5.62 -9.26
N SER A 15 -0.73 4.80 -9.61
CA SER A 15 -0.94 3.48 -9.00
C SER A 15 -0.38 2.32 -9.84
N ASP A 16 -0.12 2.53 -11.12
CA ASP A 16 0.49 1.54 -12.02
C ASP A 16 1.99 1.41 -11.79
N VAL A 17 2.38 0.39 -11.03
CA VAL A 17 3.78 0.06 -10.69
C VAL A 17 4.58 -0.45 -11.89
N ASP A 18 3.93 -1.01 -12.92
CA ASP A 18 4.62 -1.56 -14.09
C ASP A 18 5.10 -0.45 -15.03
N MET A 19 4.44 0.72 -15.01
CA MET A 19 4.87 1.89 -15.77
C MET A 19 6.15 2.49 -15.17
N PRO A 20 7.29 2.47 -15.90
CA PRO A 20 8.54 3.02 -15.39
C PRO A 20 8.49 4.54 -15.26
N LEU A 21 9.25 5.09 -14.31
CA LEU A 21 9.33 6.53 -14.04
C LEU A 21 10.74 7.06 -14.34
N ILE A 22 10.83 8.18 -15.06
CA ILE A 22 12.06 8.95 -15.24
C ILE A 22 11.98 10.21 -14.38
N ILE A 23 13.01 10.44 -13.57
CA ILE A 23 13.17 11.64 -12.76
C ILE A 23 14.36 12.43 -13.32
N THR A 24 14.09 13.65 -13.81
CA THR A 24 15.13 14.55 -14.33
C THR A 24 15.16 15.87 -13.57
N GLU A 25 16.28 16.58 -13.64
CA GLU A 25 16.37 17.96 -13.17
C GLU A 25 15.86 18.93 -14.25
N GLY A 26 14.92 19.81 -13.89
CA GLY A 26 14.38 20.85 -14.74
C GLY A 26 13.11 20.48 -15.49
N GLU A 27 12.19 21.44 -15.59
CA GLU A 27 10.86 21.26 -16.21
C GLU A 27 10.95 21.06 -17.72
N PHE A 28 11.81 21.83 -18.39
CA PHE A 28 11.98 21.76 -19.84
C PHE A 28 12.55 20.40 -20.29
N LYS A 29 13.46 19.81 -19.52
CA LYS A 29 14.05 18.50 -19.83
C LYS A 29 13.01 17.40 -19.73
N ALA A 30 12.22 17.42 -18.65
CA ALA A 30 11.10 16.51 -18.46
C ALA A 30 10.10 16.60 -19.62
N TYR A 31 9.79 17.82 -20.06
CA TYR A 31 8.90 18.05 -21.18
C TYR A 31 9.46 17.53 -22.52
N GLN A 32 10.76 17.69 -22.77
CA GLN A 32 11.40 17.17 -23.98
C GLN A 32 11.37 15.63 -24.03
N ILE A 33 11.72 14.96 -22.93
CA ILE A 33 11.68 13.49 -22.86
C ILE A 33 10.24 12.99 -23.13
N ALA A 34 9.25 13.62 -22.49
CA ALA A 34 7.85 13.25 -22.63
C ALA A 34 7.28 13.42 -24.05
N LYS A 35 7.94 14.18 -24.94
CA LYS A 35 7.57 14.26 -26.36
C LYS A 35 8.10 13.11 -27.18
N VAL A 36 9.26 12.57 -26.80
CA VAL A 36 9.98 11.56 -27.57
C VAL A 36 9.45 10.17 -27.25
N ASP A 37 9.12 9.90 -25.98
CA ASP A 37 8.70 8.58 -25.54
C ASP A 37 7.56 8.68 -24.51
N THR A 38 6.43 8.05 -24.83
CA THR A 38 5.23 8.00 -23.97
C THR A 38 5.15 6.70 -23.15
N THR A 39 6.11 5.79 -23.28
CA THR A 39 6.14 4.54 -22.52
C THR A 39 6.60 4.75 -21.06
N TYR A 40 7.29 5.85 -20.79
CA TYR A 40 7.74 6.25 -19.47
C TYR A 40 6.82 7.33 -18.89
N ALA A 41 6.60 7.28 -17.58
CA ALA A 41 6.16 8.44 -16.84
C ALA A 41 7.39 9.34 -16.59
N ILE A 42 7.26 10.66 -16.69
CA ILE A 42 8.41 11.57 -16.52
C ILE A 42 8.05 12.68 -15.55
N ILE A 43 8.94 12.97 -14.60
CA ILE A 43 8.82 14.13 -13.71
C ILE A 43 10.09 14.97 -13.74
N GLY A 44 9.90 16.28 -13.66
CA GLY A 44 10.99 17.25 -13.51
C GLY A 44 11.07 17.77 -12.08
N LEU A 45 12.22 17.64 -11.43
CA LEU A 45 12.51 18.30 -10.16
C LEU A 45 12.99 19.73 -10.41
N ALA A 46 12.55 20.69 -9.60
CA ALA A 46 13.00 22.09 -9.71
C ALA A 46 14.51 22.25 -9.39
N GLY A 47 15.06 21.32 -8.62
CA GLY A 47 16.48 21.12 -8.38
C GLY A 47 16.72 19.75 -7.76
N VAL A 48 17.98 19.29 -7.74
CA VAL A 48 18.36 17.92 -7.31
C VAL A 48 17.98 17.55 -5.87
N THR A 49 17.60 18.52 -5.02
CA THR A 49 17.13 18.29 -3.64
C THR A 49 15.63 18.54 -3.43
N SER A 50 14.92 19.00 -4.46
CA SER A 50 13.49 19.36 -4.42
C SER A 50 12.53 18.16 -4.38
N TRP A 51 13.03 17.00 -3.98
CA TRP A 51 12.26 15.77 -3.74
C TRP A 51 11.97 15.53 -2.26
N SER A 52 12.69 16.21 -1.35
CA SER A 52 12.56 16.02 0.08
C SER A 52 11.47 16.91 0.69
N ASP A 53 10.74 16.37 1.67
CA ASP A 53 9.70 17.10 2.39
C ASP A 53 10.23 17.77 3.67
N LYS A 54 9.62 18.92 4.03
CA LYS A 54 9.93 19.64 5.29
C LYS A 54 9.04 19.20 6.46
N SER A 55 7.87 18.58 6.19
CA SER A 55 6.95 18.08 7.21
C SER A 55 7.30 16.71 7.79
N GLY A 56 8.41 16.09 7.37
CA GLY A 56 8.85 14.80 7.89
C GLY A 56 8.33 13.60 7.11
N LEU A 57 7.74 13.78 5.92
CA LEU A 57 7.50 12.66 5.00
C LEU A 57 8.81 12.18 4.37
N PRO A 58 8.96 10.90 3.98
CA PRO A 58 10.15 10.42 3.27
C PRO A 58 10.42 11.18 1.97
N LEU A 59 9.37 11.45 1.18
CA LEU A 59 9.40 12.23 -0.05
C LEU A 59 8.43 13.41 0.01
N HIS A 60 8.56 14.34 -0.93
CA HIS A 60 7.58 15.39 -1.17
C HIS A 60 6.18 14.80 -1.33
N ARG A 61 5.15 15.53 -0.87
CA ARG A 61 3.74 15.06 -0.88
C ARG A 61 3.28 14.54 -2.23
N ASP A 62 3.70 15.19 -3.31
CA ASP A 62 3.36 14.75 -4.67
C ASP A 62 4.02 13.43 -5.09
N LEU A 63 5.24 13.17 -4.60
CA LEU A 63 5.94 11.91 -4.85
C LEU A 63 5.42 10.78 -3.95
N MET A 64 4.89 11.12 -2.76
CA MET A 64 4.23 10.16 -1.89
C MET A 64 2.93 9.60 -2.51
N GLN A 65 2.38 10.22 -3.56
CA GLN A 65 1.20 9.73 -4.28
C GLN A 65 1.50 8.54 -5.21
N PHE A 66 2.77 8.22 -5.47
CA PHE A 66 3.14 7.10 -6.32
C PHE A 66 3.15 5.79 -5.53
N ALA A 67 2.56 4.75 -6.10
CA ALA A 67 2.84 3.38 -5.73
C ALA A 67 4.24 3.00 -6.25
N TRP A 68 5.16 2.71 -5.33
CA TRP A 68 6.56 2.36 -5.62
C TRP A 68 6.77 0.85 -5.70
N GLN A 69 5.98 0.11 -4.95
CA GLN A 69 5.98 -1.34 -4.88
C GLN A 69 4.54 -1.81 -4.80
N ARG A 70 4.28 -2.97 -5.40
CA ARG A 70 3.05 -3.73 -5.19
C ARG A 70 3.43 -5.12 -4.70
N LYS A 71 2.79 -5.56 -3.62
CA LYS A 71 3.01 -6.88 -3.01
C LYS A 71 1.71 -7.65 -2.98
N ASN A 72 1.69 -8.78 -3.67
CA ASN A 72 0.57 -9.70 -3.70
C ASN A 72 1.01 -11.05 -3.14
N SER A 73 0.07 -11.97 -2.91
CA SER A 73 0.38 -13.29 -2.35
C SER A 73 1.34 -14.13 -3.21
N PHE A 74 1.53 -13.78 -4.49
CA PHE A 74 2.30 -14.56 -5.47
C PHE A 74 3.55 -13.86 -6.03
N GLN A 75 3.56 -12.53 -6.10
CA GLN A 75 4.62 -11.77 -6.77
C GLN A 75 4.81 -10.40 -6.10
N ASP A 76 6.09 -10.02 -5.94
CA ASP A 76 6.49 -8.66 -5.60
C ASP A 76 6.89 -7.93 -6.89
N ARG A 77 6.22 -6.82 -7.19
CA ARG A 77 6.55 -5.93 -8.31
C ARG A 77 7.07 -4.60 -7.80
N HIS A 78 8.11 -4.11 -8.46
CA HIS A 78 8.82 -2.90 -8.08
C HIS A 78 8.80 -1.92 -9.25
N ARG A 79 8.42 -0.66 -9.00
CA ARG A 79 8.43 0.36 -10.03
C ARG A 79 9.87 0.66 -10.40
N LYS A 80 10.19 0.55 -11.69
CA LYS A 80 11.49 0.97 -12.22
C LYS A 80 11.57 2.49 -12.25
N VAL A 81 12.58 3.05 -11.62
CA VAL A 81 12.83 4.49 -11.55
C VAL A 81 14.21 4.79 -12.09
N TYR A 82 14.26 5.59 -13.15
CA TYR A 82 15.49 6.06 -13.77
C TYR A 82 15.75 7.51 -13.35
N ILE A 83 16.84 7.75 -12.64
CA ILE A 83 17.25 9.11 -12.26
C ILE A 83 18.27 9.59 -13.29
N ILE A 84 17.99 10.75 -13.91
CA ILE A 84 18.83 11.38 -14.92
C ILE A 84 19.08 12.82 -14.49
N PHE A 85 20.22 13.08 -13.86
CA PHE A 85 20.66 14.44 -13.54
C PHE A 85 21.69 14.94 -14.53
N ASP A 86 21.81 16.26 -14.60
CA ASP A 86 22.74 16.93 -15.53
C ASP A 86 24.18 16.55 -15.19
N TYR A 87 24.98 16.41 -16.24
CA TYR A 87 26.42 16.38 -16.10
C TYR A 87 26.96 17.81 -16.17
N ASP A 88 27.68 18.23 -15.14
CA ASP A 88 28.22 19.58 -15.04
C ASP A 88 29.68 19.70 -15.51
N GLY A 89 30.27 18.61 -16.01
CA GLY A 89 31.66 18.58 -16.47
C GLY A 89 32.68 18.31 -15.36
N ALA A 90 32.25 18.03 -14.12
CA ALA A 90 33.17 18.06 -12.97
C ALA A 90 34.04 16.80 -12.80
N GLU A 91 33.44 15.60 -12.90
CA GLU A 91 34.13 14.33 -12.57
C GLU A 91 34.37 13.48 -13.84
N GLU A 92 35.33 12.54 -13.74
CA GLU A 92 35.64 11.59 -14.83
C GLU A 92 34.51 10.57 -15.04
N ASP A 93 34.50 9.90 -16.20
CA ASP A 93 33.50 8.89 -16.60
C ASP A 93 32.03 9.35 -16.61
N GLY A 94 31.79 10.67 -16.65
CA GLY A 94 30.45 11.25 -16.71
C GLY A 94 29.69 11.24 -15.39
N GLU A 95 30.40 11.10 -14.26
CA GLU A 95 29.81 11.19 -12.92
C GLU A 95 29.43 12.64 -12.57
N PRO A 96 28.33 12.85 -11.84
CA PRO A 96 27.96 14.18 -11.38
C PRO A 96 28.92 14.68 -10.30
N ASN A 97 28.95 15.99 -10.05
CA ASN A 97 29.70 16.53 -8.92
C ASN A 97 29.27 15.92 -7.58
N LYS A 98 30.14 16.03 -6.56
CA LYS A 98 29.89 15.46 -5.22
C LYS A 98 28.55 15.87 -4.59
N GLN A 99 28.13 17.12 -4.75
CA GLN A 99 26.88 17.61 -4.16
C GLN A 99 25.64 17.01 -4.84
N VAL A 100 25.66 16.90 -6.17
CA VAL A 100 24.61 16.30 -6.99
C VAL A 100 24.58 14.79 -6.77
N GLY A 101 25.74 14.13 -6.75
CA GLY A 101 25.85 12.70 -6.42
C GLY A 101 25.31 12.36 -5.04
N MET A 102 25.59 13.18 -4.02
CA MET A 102 24.99 13.02 -2.69
C MET A 102 23.46 13.18 -2.69
N ALA A 103 22.94 14.14 -3.45
CA ALA A 103 21.50 14.38 -3.55
C ALA A 103 20.78 13.23 -4.30
N GLU A 104 21.37 12.76 -5.40
CA GLU A 104 20.93 11.59 -6.17
C GLU A 104 20.92 10.34 -5.30
N ALA A 105 22.00 10.07 -4.57
CA ALA A 105 22.11 8.89 -3.74
C ALA A 105 21.09 8.90 -2.58
N LYS A 106 20.83 10.05 -1.96
CA LYS A 106 19.79 10.21 -0.93
C LYS A 106 18.38 9.94 -1.47
N LEU A 107 18.09 10.41 -2.68
CA LEU A 107 16.83 10.12 -3.37
C LEU A 107 16.71 8.62 -3.67
N ALA A 108 17.77 8.01 -4.20
CA ALA A 108 17.79 6.59 -4.55
C ALA A 108 17.59 5.67 -3.34
N ILE A 109 18.25 5.92 -2.20
CA ILE A 109 18.04 5.15 -0.97
C ILE A 109 16.60 5.29 -0.48
N THR A 110 16.05 6.51 -0.51
CA THR A 110 14.67 6.75 -0.08
C THR A 110 13.68 5.99 -0.97
N LEU A 111 13.84 6.04 -2.29
CA LEU A 111 12.99 5.33 -3.24
C LEU A 111 13.12 3.81 -3.12
N ARG A 112 14.34 3.30 -2.98
CA ARG A 112 14.59 1.86 -2.73
C ARG A 112 13.96 1.39 -1.42
N GLY A 113 14.05 2.20 -0.36
CA GLY A 113 13.43 1.92 0.93
C GLY A 113 11.89 1.92 0.88
N LEU A 114 11.29 2.71 -0.03
CA LEU A 114 9.87 2.66 -0.37
C LEU A 114 9.51 1.51 -1.32
N GLY A 115 10.50 0.75 -1.80
CA GLY A 115 10.33 -0.43 -2.62
C GLY A 115 10.44 -0.21 -4.13
N ALA A 116 10.95 0.91 -4.61
CA ALA A 116 11.24 1.09 -6.04
C ALA A 116 12.54 0.39 -6.47
N ASP A 117 12.64 -0.03 -7.73
CA ASP A 117 13.88 -0.46 -8.37
C ASP A 117 14.54 0.75 -9.04
N VAL A 118 15.66 1.22 -8.51
CA VAL A 118 16.24 2.53 -8.88
C VAL A 118 17.54 2.38 -9.67
N HIS A 119 17.53 2.96 -10.87
CA HIS A 119 18.63 3.01 -11.82
C HIS A 119 19.19 4.44 -11.91
N LEU A 120 20.49 4.60 -11.63
CA LEU A 120 21.18 5.88 -11.75
C LEU A 120 21.80 5.99 -13.15
N CYS A 121 21.28 6.89 -13.99
CA CYS A 121 21.72 7.00 -15.38
C CYS A 121 22.78 8.09 -15.52
N ARG A 122 23.77 7.88 -16.38
CA ARG A 122 24.88 8.81 -16.60
C ARG A 122 24.83 9.37 -18.02
N VAL A 123 24.30 10.58 -18.15
CA VAL A 123 24.23 11.29 -19.43
C VAL A 123 25.62 11.81 -19.86
N GLY A 124 26.48 12.15 -18.89
CA GLY A 124 27.83 12.67 -19.13
C GLY A 124 28.76 11.73 -19.89
N LYS A 125 28.49 10.41 -19.90
CA LYS A 125 29.25 9.44 -20.71
C LYS A 125 29.15 9.67 -22.21
N PHE A 126 28.12 10.39 -22.64
CA PHE A 126 27.89 10.74 -24.04
C PHE A 126 28.24 12.20 -24.34
N ALA A 127 28.83 12.92 -23.39
CA ALA A 127 29.28 14.29 -23.62
C ALA A 127 30.36 14.28 -24.70
N PRO A 128 30.19 15.05 -25.79
CA PRO A 128 31.15 15.07 -26.91
C PRO A 128 32.51 15.64 -26.49
N ILE A 129 32.53 16.51 -25.46
CA ILE A 129 33.73 17.15 -24.92
C ILE A 129 33.79 16.87 -23.42
N LYS A 130 34.89 16.26 -22.97
CA LYS A 130 35.14 15.99 -21.55
C LYS A 130 35.25 17.31 -20.79
N GLY A 131 34.47 17.47 -19.72
CA GLY A 131 34.47 18.69 -18.91
C GLY A 131 33.43 19.74 -19.31
N GLU A 132 32.67 19.52 -20.38
CA GLU A 132 31.54 20.39 -20.72
C GLU A 132 30.24 19.90 -20.07
N LYS A 133 29.34 20.86 -19.80
CA LYS A 133 28.01 20.55 -19.33
C LYS A 133 27.25 19.79 -20.41
N TYR A 134 26.57 18.73 -20.00
CA TYR A 134 25.81 17.91 -20.90
C TYR A 134 24.56 17.38 -20.21
N ALA A 135 23.40 17.61 -20.82
CA ALA A 135 22.12 17.20 -20.29
C ALA A 135 21.35 16.33 -21.27
N ILE A 136 20.23 15.78 -20.80
CA ILE A 136 19.44 14.82 -21.59
C ILE A 136 18.76 15.47 -22.80
N ASP A 137 18.42 16.75 -22.71
CA ASP A 137 17.91 17.53 -23.84
C ASP A 137 18.96 17.72 -24.93
N ASP A 138 20.23 17.97 -24.59
CA ASP A 138 21.33 18.03 -25.56
C ASP A 138 21.47 16.69 -26.31
N HIS A 139 21.38 15.58 -25.59
CA HIS A 139 21.48 14.24 -26.16
C HIS A 139 20.33 13.92 -27.11
N LEU A 140 19.10 14.29 -26.76
CA LEU A 140 17.93 14.11 -27.62
C LEU A 140 17.98 15.05 -28.85
N LEU A 141 18.44 16.29 -28.69
CA LEU A 141 18.61 17.25 -29.79
C LEU A 141 19.67 16.80 -30.79
N ALA A 142 20.71 16.08 -30.33
CA ALA A 142 21.71 15.44 -31.18
C ALA A 142 21.20 14.20 -31.94
N GLY A 143 19.90 13.86 -31.79
CA GLY A 143 19.28 12.72 -32.46
C GLY A 143 19.64 11.36 -31.86
N GLN A 144 20.23 11.32 -30.66
CA GLN A 144 20.58 10.08 -29.97
C GLN A 144 19.38 9.51 -29.20
N ALA A 145 19.32 8.19 -29.06
CA ALA A 145 18.19 7.50 -28.45
C ALA A 145 18.26 7.51 -26.92
N LEU A 146 17.13 7.83 -26.26
CA LEU A 146 16.97 7.79 -24.80
C LEU A 146 17.45 6.46 -24.18
N GLY A 147 17.17 5.34 -24.85
CA GLY A 147 17.55 3.99 -24.38
C GLY A 147 19.06 3.81 -24.15
N THR A 148 19.90 4.56 -24.86
CA THR A 148 21.36 4.52 -24.65
C THR A 148 21.73 5.04 -23.27
N VAL A 149 21.12 6.15 -22.82
CA VAL A 149 21.33 6.72 -21.49
C VAL A 149 20.74 5.83 -20.40
N LEU A 150 19.56 5.24 -20.63
CA LEU A 150 18.95 4.33 -19.65
C LEU A 150 19.79 3.06 -19.41
N SER A 151 20.58 2.65 -20.40
CA SER A 151 21.48 1.49 -20.28
C SER A 151 22.74 1.75 -19.44
N THR A 152 23.11 3.00 -19.16
CA THR A 152 24.35 3.34 -18.44
C THR A 152 24.23 3.24 -16.91
N THR A 153 23.31 2.41 -16.43
CA THR A 153 22.94 2.32 -15.01
C THR A 153 24.16 2.05 -14.12
N ALA A 154 24.43 2.97 -13.20
CA ALA A 154 25.41 2.80 -12.14
C ALA A 154 24.77 2.16 -10.90
N SER A 155 25.37 1.10 -10.38
CA SER A 155 24.91 0.41 -9.17
C SER A 155 25.44 1.05 -7.88
N VAL A 156 26.53 1.84 -7.97
CA VAL A 156 27.26 2.36 -6.81
C VAL A 156 26.72 3.74 -6.43
N LEU A 157 26.23 3.84 -5.19
CA LEU A 157 25.88 5.12 -4.56
C LEU A 157 27.18 5.79 -4.10
N THR A 158 27.65 6.79 -4.84
CA THR A 158 28.88 7.53 -4.52
C THR A 158 28.58 8.70 -3.57
N GLY A 159 29.54 9.01 -2.69
CA GLY A 159 29.53 10.25 -1.90
C GLY A 159 28.72 10.28 -0.60
N LEU A 160 28.05 9.18 -0.20
CA LEU A 160 27.35 9.13 1.09
C LEU A 160 28.20 8.57 2.22
N THR A 161 28.03 9.16 3.40
CA THR A 161 28.57 8.61 4.65
C THR A 161 27.71 7.45 5.13
N ASP A 162 28.31 6.53 5.89
CA ASP A 162 27.57 5.45 6.57
C ASP A 162 26.44 6.02 7.46
N TYR A 163 26.69 7.17 8.09
CA TYR A 163 25.72 7.92 8.87
C TYR A 163 24.49 8.33 8.03
N ASP A 164 24.67 8.99 6.89
CA ASP A 164 23.56 9.40 6.02
C ASP A 164 22.77 8.18 5.53
N ASN A 165 23.46 7.14 5.06
CA ASN A 165 22.82 5.92 4.53
C ASN A 165 21.86 5.31 5.55
N LYS A 166 22.35 5.08 6.78
CA LYS A 166 21.57 4.45 7.84
C LYS A 166 20.36 5.28 8.26
N LEU A 167 20.49 6.61 8.32
CA LEU A 167 19.37 7.47 8.69
C LEU A 167 18.27 7.50 7.61
N TYR A 168 18.65 7.54 6.32
CA TYR A 168 17.68 7.49 5.24
C TYR A 168 17.03 6.10 5.09
N GLU A 169 17.76 5.01 5.36
CA GLU A 169 17.18 3.66 5.47
C GLU A 169 16.11 3.61 6.57
N LEU A 170 16.48 4.02 7.80
CA LEU A 170 15.55 4.05 8.94
C LEU A 170 14.32 4.93 8.66
N ARG A 171 14.47 6.01 7.90
CA ARG A 171 13.37 6.91 7.51
C ARG A 171 12.24 6.22 6.74
N THR A 172 12.55 5.15 6.04
CA THR A 172 11.56 4.38 5.25
C THR A 172 11.01 3.18 6.00
N GLN A 173 11.65 2.76 7.10
CA GLN A 173 11.29 1.58 7.87
C GLN A 173 10.60 1.92 9.21
N TYR A 174 10.94 3.06 9.80
CA TYR A 174 10.46 3.50 11.10
C TYR A 174 9.99 4.95 11.07
N ALA A 175 8.95 5.24 11.82
CA ALA A 175 8.42 6.58 12.00
C ALA A 175 8.18 6.89 13.47
N ILE A 176 8.03 8.17 13.79
CA ILE A 176 7.78 8.67 15.14
C ILE A 176 6.34 9.15 15.22
N LEU A 177 5.57 8.66 16.19
CA LEU A 177 4.22 9.11 16.51
C LEU A 177 4.14 9.44 17.99
N ASN A 178 3.89 10.71 18.32
CA ASN A 178 3.77 11.17 19.72
C ASN A 178 4.95 10.77 20.63
N GLY A 179 6.15 10.61 20.05
CA GLY A 179 7.37 10.17 20.76
C GLY A 179 7.61 8.66 20.76
N ASP A 180 6.62 7.85 20.42
CA ASP A 180 6.76 6.42 20.24
C ASP A 180 7.32 6.08 18.85
N ILE A 181 8.09 4.99 18.77
CA ILE A 181 8.61 4.47 17.50
C ILE A 181 7.60 3.50 16.91
N ILE A 182 7.29 3.69 15.64
CA ILE A 182 6.42 2.84 14.85
C ILE A 182 7.25 2.17 13.77
N ARG A 183 7.13 0.85 13.67
CA ARG A 183 7.59 0.11 12.50
C ARG A 183 6.57 0.20 11.38
N ILE A 184 6.99 0.73 10.24
CA ILE A 184 6.08 1.02 9.12
C ILE A 184 5.51 -0.26 8.48
N LYS A 185 6.24 -1.38 8.53
CA LYS A 185 5.80 -2.62 7.84
C LYS A 185 4.50 -3.24 8.40
N ASP A 186 4.20 -3.02 9.68
CA ASP A 186 3.11 -3.69 10.39
C ASP A 186 2.39 -2.81 11.44
N ALA A 187 2.65 -1.50 11.41
CA ALA A 187 2.16 -0.54 12.39
C ALA A 187 2.51 -0.92 13.84
N HIS A 188 3.60 -1.65 14.07
CA HIS A 188 3.97 -2.04 15.42
C HIS A 188 4.50 -0.83 16.19
N ILE A 189 3.81 -0.47 17.28
CA ILE A 189 4.18 0.67 18.14
C ILE A 189 5.02 0.13 19.30
N TYR A 190 6.28 0.55 19.37
CA TYR A 190 7.17 0.21 20.48
C TYR A 190 6.95 1.15 21.65
N ARG A 191 6.30 0.64 22.70
CA ARG A 191 6.09 1.36 23.97
C ARG A 191 7.31 1.43 24.88
N SER A 192 8.37 0.69 24.54
CA SER A 192 9.61 0.70 25.28
C SER A 192 10.78 0.97 24.35
N TRP A 193 11.66 1.86 24.81
CA TRP A 193 12.89 2.22 24.12
C TRP A 193 13.78 1.00 23.84
N GLN A 194 13.84 0.07 24.81
CA GLN A 194 14.65 -1.14 24.70
C GLN A 194 14.13 -2.07 23.60
N SER A 195 12.81 -2.24 23.48
CA SER A 195 12.21 -3.06 22.42
C SER A 195 12.50 -2.50 21.02
N ALA A 196 12.41 -1.17 20.85
CA ALA A 196 12.74 -0.52 19.58
C ALA A 196 14.22 -0.67 19.22
N LYS A 197 15.13 -0.57 20.22
CA LYS A 197 16.57 -0.80 20.03
C LYS A 197 16.91 -2.24 19.65
N ILE A 198 16.22 -3.22 20.23
CA ILE A 198 16.44 -4.63 19.91
C ILE A 198 16.04 -4.89 18.45
N ASP A 199 14.90 -4.35 18.00
CA ASP A 199 14.43 -4.49 16.62
C ASP A 199 15.40 -3.84 15.61
N THR A 200 15.99 -2.72 16.00
CA THR A 200 16.95 -1.95 15.18
C THR A 200 18.41 -2.29 15.45
N ALA A 201 18.72 -3.37 16.19
CA ALA A 201 20.08 -3.66 16.66
C ALA A 201 21.09 -3.84 15.52
N GLN A 202 20.62 -4.27 14.35
CA GLN A 202 21.41 -4.46 13.13
C GLN A 202 21.87 -3.13 12.51
N HIS A 203 21.24 -2.01 12.87
CA HIS A 203 21.55 -0.68 12.38
C HIS A 203 22.48 0.02 13.38
N GLN A 204 23.78 -0.07 13.11
CA GLN A 204 24.82 0.70 13.80
C GLN A 204 25.41 1.73 12.86
N ILE A 205 25.85 2.85 13.44
CA ILE A 205 26.60 3.88 12.74
C ILE A 205 27.97 3.98 13.38
N THR A 206 29.01 3.89 12.55
CA THR A 206 30.40 3.97 12.98
C THR A 206 30.94 5.39 12.78
N PHE A 207 31.27 6.07 13.88
CA PHE A 207 31.93 7.37 13.84
C PHE A 207 33.45 7.22 13.94
N THR A 208 34.18 7.72 12.95
CA THR A 208 35.65 7.80 13.02
C THR A 208 36.06 9.21 13.44
N THR A 209 36.77 9.31 14.56
CA THR A 209 37.31 10.58 15.09
C THR A 209 38.82 10.48 15.23
N THR A 210 39.55 11.56 14.94
CA THR A 210 41.00 11.57 15.14
C THR A 210 41.30 12.11 16.54
N ASN A 211 42.06 11.36 17.35
CA ASN A 211 42.48 11.86 18.66
C ASN A 211 43.55 12.97 18.52
N ALA A 212 43.92 13.62 19.63
CA ALA A 212 44.92 14.70 19.65
C ALA A 212 46.31 14.29 19.12
N GLN A 213 46.55 12.99 18.91
CA GLN A 213 47.81 12.41 18.43
C GLN A 213 47.72 11.94 16.96
N GLY A 214 46.64 12.24 16.25
CA GLY A 214 46.48 11.85 14.84
C GLY A 214 46.00 10.41 14.61
N ILE A 215 45.68 9.66 15.67
CA ILE A 215 45.26 8.26 15.57
C ILE A 215 43.72 8.22 15.39
N PRO A 216 43.21 7.52 14.35
CA PRO A 216 41.78 7.32 14.18
C PRO A 216 41.22 6.41 15.27
N LYS A 217 40.21 6.91 15.98
CA LYS A 217 39.42 6.21 16.98
C LYS A 217 38.00 6.07 16.46
N SER A 218 37.56 4.83 16.32
CA SER A 218 36.20 4.50 15.92
C SER A 218 35.29 4.36 17.15
N ARG A 219 34.04 4.81 17.04
CA ARG A 219 32.99 4.58 18.03
C ARG A 219 31.70 4.22 17.31
N ASP A 220 31.12 3.09 17.70
CA ASP A 220 29.81 2.66 17.19
C ASP A 220 28.68 3.21 18.07
N VAL A 221 27.62 3.67 17.43
CA VAL A 221 26.40 4.16 18.07
C VAL A 221 25.20 3.49 17.40
N HIS A 222 24.14 3.23 18.18
CA HIS A 222 22.90 2.71 17.61
C HIS A 222 22.25 3.76 16.70
N ALA A 223 21.97 3.38 15.45
CA ALA A 223 21.42 4.31 14.46
C ALA A 223 20.09 4.94 14.90
N LEU A 224 19.27 4.20 15.65
CA LEU A 224 17.99 4.68 16.18
C LEU A 224 18.17 5.88 17.14
N GLU A 225 19.26 5.96 17.90
CA GLU A 225 19.53 7.10 18.79
C GLU A 225 19.75 8.40 18.02
N GLU A 226 20.45 8.30 16.89
CA GLU A 226 20.73 9.43 16.02
C GLU A 226 19.51 9.79 15.18
N TYR A 227 18.77 8.77 14.72
CA TYR A 227 17.55 8.94 13.94
C TYR A 227 16.50 9.80 14.66
N ILE A 228 16.28 9.62 15.96
CA ILE A 228 15.23 10.36 16.67
C ILE A 228 15.61 11.82 16.90
N LYS A 229 16.91 12.11 17.04
CA LYS A 229 17.42 13.48 17.14
C LYS A 229 17.42 14.17 15.78
N TRP A 230 17.38 13.40 14.69
CA TRP A 230 17.49 13.91 13.34
C TRP A 230 16.20 14.65 12.93
N GLN A 231 16.35 15.90 12.52
CA GLN A 231 15.21 16.75 12.16
C GLN A 231 14.38 16.21 10.99
N ARG A 232 14.97 15.39 10.12
CA ARG A 232 14.32 14.79 8.93
C ARG A 232 13.75 13.39 9.18
N ALA A 233 13.77 12.91 10.43
CA ALA A 233 13.13 11.66 10.79
C ALA A 233 11.67 11.65 10.35
N CYS A 234 11.17 10.47 9.97
CA CYS A 234 9.79 10.32 9.57
C CYS A 234 8.87 10.54 10.78
N LYS A 235 7.94 11.49 10.64
CA LYS A 235 6.97 11.83 11.69
C LYS A 235 5.56 11.61 11.17
N LEU A 236 4.75 10.95 11.98
CA LEU A 236 3.36 10.67 11.68
C LEU A 236 2.45 11.50 12.58
N GLU A 237 1.32 11.92 12.04
CA GLU A 237 0.29 12.64 12.77
C GLU A 237 -0.65 11.68 13.52
N GLN A 238 -1.06 10.61 12.86
CA GLN A 238 -1.98 9.61 13.41
C GLN A 238 -1.90 8.26 12.68
N ILE A 239 -2.51 7.25 13.29
CA ILE A 239 -2.80 5.95 12.67
C ILE A 239 -4.30 5.92 12.39
N ASN A 240 -4.68 5.61 11.15
CA ASN A 240 -6.07 5.45 10.78
C ASN A 240 -6.17 4.50 9.56
N MET A 241 -7.39 4.31 9.06
CA MET A 241 -7.68 3.56 7.85
C MET A 241 -7.99 4.54 6.72
N TYR A 242 -7.26 4.45 5.61
CA TYR A 242 -7.44 5.28 4.42
C TYR A 242 -7.47 4.42 3.16
N PRO A 243 -8.61 3.77 2.84
CA PRO A 243 -8.69 2.90 1.67
C PRO A 243 -8.60 3.65 0.33
N GLU A 244 -8.60 4.98 0.32
CA GLU A 244 -8.28 5.78 -0.86
C GLU A 244 -6.78 5.79 -1.20
N PHE A 245 -5.91 5.49 -0.22
CA PHE A 245 -4.45 5.38 -0.39
C PHE A 245 -4.01 3.91 -0.34
N GLN A 246 -4.63 3.07 -1.18
CA GLN A 246 -4.43 1.62 -1.22
C GLN A 246 -2.95 1.26 -1.38
N GLY A 247 -2.47 0.31 -0.57
CA GLY A 247 -1.09 -0.16 -0.62
C GLY A 247 -0.03 0.85 -0.13
N MET A 248 -0.40 2.07 0.28
CA MET A 248 0.53 3.09 0.78
C MET A 248 0.55 3.11 2.31
N PRO A 249 1.63 2.65 2.99
CA PRO A 249 1.69 2.63 4.45
C PRO A 249 1.68 4.03 5.07
N ILE A 250 2.22 5.03 4.36
CA ILE A 250 2.23 6.43 4.77
C ILE A 250 1.52 7.24 3.70
N THR A 251 0.45 7.93 4.09
CA THR A 251 -0.32 8.78 3.18
C THR A 251 0.47 10.05 2.82
N PRO A 252 0.16 10.71 1.69
CA PRO A 252 0.70 12.05 1.37
C PRO A 252 0.41 13.13 2.43
N ARG A 253 -0.42 12.83 3.42
CA ARG A 253 -0.77 13.72 4.54
C ARG A 253 0.08 13.48 5.79
N GLY A 254 0.95 12.46 5.81
CA GLY A 254 1.75 12.13 7.00
C GLY A 254 1.02 11.25 8.00
N GLU A 255 0.07 10.45 7.54
CA GLU A 255 -0.73 9.57 8.37
C GLU A 255 -0.37 8.12 8.05
N TYR A 256 -0.39 7.25 9.06
CA TYR A 256 -0.19 5.82 8.83
C TYR A 256 -1.51 5.18 8.40
N ASN A 257 -1.48 4.45 7.29
CA ASN A 257 -2.61 3.71 6.76
C ASN A 257 -2.56 2.24 7.19
N VAL A 258 -3.56 1.79 7.95
CA VAL A 258 -3.69 0.37 8.32
C VAL A 258 -4.27 -0.49 7.20
N PHE A 259 -4.90 0.12 6.19
CA PHE A 259 -5.37 -0.61 5.01
C PHE A 259 -4.18 -0.96 4.12
N LYS A 260 -3.98 -2.27 3.90
CA LYS A 260 -2.95 -2.78 2.99
C LYS A 260 -3.52 -2.95 1.59
N ASP A 261 -2.64 -3.28 0.64
CA ASP A 261 -3.05 -3.61 -0.71
C ASP A 261 -3.82 -4.94 -0.77
N TRP A 262 -4.46 -5.21 -1.91
CA TRP A 262 -5.21 -6.43 -2.16
C TRP A 262 -4.30 -7.66 -2.26
N ALA A 263 -4.76 -8.83 -1.80
CA ALA A 263 -3.99 -10.07 -1.91
C ALA A 263 -3.80 -10.53 -3.37
N HIS A 264 -4.80 -10.26 -4.22
CA HIS A 264 -4.91 -10.78 -5.58
C HIS A 264 -5.18 -9.65 -6.59
N GLU A 265 -4.68 -9.81 -7.82
CA GLU A 265 -4.95 -8.87 -8.92
C GLU A 265 -6.08 -9.38 -9.81
N PRO A 266 -6.88 -8.48 -10.42
CA PRO A 266 -7.81 -8.87 -11.46
C PRO A 266 -7.03 -9.41 -12.66
N VAL A 267 -7.38 -10.62 -13.10
CA VAL A 267 -6.81 -11.25 -14.29
C VAL A 267 -7.87 -11.28 -15.38
N ASN A 268 -7.47 -11.04 -16.63
CA ASN A 268 -8.37 -11.26 -17.77
C ASN A 268 -8.68 -12.76 -17.86
N GLY A 269 -9.96 -13.12 -17.83
CA GLY A 269 -10.42 -14.50 -17.88
C GLY A 269 -11.92 -14.59 -18.05
N ASP A 270 -12.43 -15.80 -18.18
CA ASP A 270 -13.87 -16.07 -18.25
C ASP A 270 -14.45 -16.18 -16.83
N PRO A 271 -15.30 -15.21 -16.38
CA PRO A 271 -15.91 -15.25 -15.05
C PRO A 271 -17.10 -16.20 -14.98
N LYS A 272 -17.43 -16.93 -16.06
CA LYS A 272 -18.61 -17.79 -16.14
C LYS A 272 -18.79 -18.76 -14.96
N PRO A 273 -17.76 -19.45 -14.43
CA PRO A 273 -17.94 -20.33 -13.27
C PRO A 273 -18.52 -19.60 -12.05
N TYR A 274 -18.11 -18.35 -11.84
CA TYR A 274 -18.67 -17.48 -10.80
C TYR A 274 -20.08 -16.99 -11.15
N LEU A 275 -20.32 -16.57 -12.39
CA LEU A 275 -21.66 -16.09 -12.80
C LEU A 275 -22.71 -17.20 -12.69
N ASP A 276 -22.41 -18.40 -13.19
CA ASP A 276 -23.32 -19.55 -13.19
C ASP A 276 -23.73 -19.96 -11.77
N ILE A 277 -22.81 -19.90 -10.80
CA ILE A 277 -23.14 -20.25 -9.41
C ILE A 277 -23.94 -19.14 -8.73
N ILE A 278 -23.69 -17.86 -9.03
CA ILE A 278 -24.48 -16.74 -8.49
C ILE A 278 -25.90 -16.76 -9.04
N GLU A 279 -26.07 -17.00 -10.35
CA GLU A 279 -27.37 -17.16 -10.99
C GLU A 279 -28.15 -18.33 -10.37
N HIS A 280 -27.46 -19.46 -10.13
CA HIS A 280 -28.07 -20.59 -9.45
C HIS A 280 -28.44 -20.26 -8.00
N PHE A 281 -27.52 -19.64 -7.25
CA PHE A 281 -27.71 -19.36 -5.82
C PHE A 281 -28.89 -18.41 -5.60
N PHE A 282 -29.08 -17.39 -6.44
CA PHE A 282 -30.19 -16.44 -6.35
C PHE A 282 -31.38 -16.78 -7.25
N LYS A 283 -31.52 -18.02 -7.73
CA LYS A 283 -32.58 -18.39 -8.69
C LYS A 283 -34.02 -18.14 -8.20
N ASP A 284 -34.22 -18.17 -6.87
CA ASP A 284 -35.51 -17.85 -6.25
C ASP A 284 -35.81 -16.35 -6.26
N GLU A 285 -34.79 -15.49 -6.32
CA GLU A 285 -34.89 -14.03 -6.32
C GLU A 285 -33.87 -13.40 -7.29
N PRO A 286 -34.05 -13.53 -8.62
CA PRO A 286 -33.05 -13.09 -9.60
C PRO A 286 -32.69 -11.60 -9.53
N SER A 287 -33.60 -10.76 -9.00
CA SER A 287 -33.34 -9.33 -8.77
C SER A 287 -32.15 -9.08 -7.82
N LEU A 288 -31.83 -10.03 -6.94
CA LEU A 288 -30.71 -9.93 -6.01
C LEU A 288 -29.35 -10.17 -6.66
N ILE A 289 -29.30 -10.74 -7.87
CA ILE A 289 -28.05 -10.97 -8.61
C ILE A 289 -27.36 -9.63 -8.90
N GLU A 290 -28.10 -8.68 -9.49
CA GLU A 290 -27.58 -7.35 -9.79
C GLU A 290 -27.22 -6.60 -8.51
N TYR A 291 -28.06 -6.70 -7.47
CA TYR A 291 -27.75 -6.11 -6.16
C TYR A 291 -26.43 -6.65 -5.61
N TRP A 292 -26.24 -7.96 -5.58
CA TRP A 292 -25.04 -8.60 -5.04
C TRP A 292 -23.79 -8.20 -5.80
N HIS A 293 -23.84 -8.21 -7.13
CA HIS A 293 -22.71 -7.77 -7.96
C HIS A 293 -22.36 -6.30 -7.76
N ASN A 294 -23.36 -5.41 -7.75
CA ASN A 294 -23.13 -4.00 -7.50
C ASN A 294 -22.60 -3.75 -6.08
N TRP A 295 -23.11 -4.49 -5.10
CA TRP A 295 -22.68 -4.39 -3.72
C TRP A 295 -21.23 -4.86 -3.56
N VAL A 296 -20.85 -6.04 -4.06
CA VAL A 296 -19.47 -6.52 -3.98
C VAL A 296 -18.52 -5.66 -4.80
N GLY A 297 -18.93 -5.30 -6.03
CA GLY A 297 -18.14 -4.47 -6.93
C GLY A 297 -17.82 -3.10 -6.32
N HIS A 298 -18.76 -2.48 -5.62
CA HIS A 298 -18.52 -1.21 -4.97
C HIS A 298 -17.61 -1.32 -3.72
N VAL A 299 -17.67 -2.42 -2.95
CA VAL A 299 -16.71 -2.67 -1.86
C VAL A 299 -15.27 -2.76 -2.39
N ILE A 300 -15.08 -3.42 -3.54
CA ILE A 300 -13.76 -3.59 -4.16
C ILE A 300 -13.29 -2.30 -4.83
N GLN A 301 -14.14 -1.65 -5.62
CA GLN A 301 -13.76 -0.49 -6.44
C GLN A 301 -13.71 0.81 -5.64
N ARG A 302 -14.48 0.90 -4.55
CA ARG A 302 -14.59 2.09 -3.69
C ARG A 302 -14.56 1.72 -2.21
N PRO A 303 -13.47 1.09 -1.72
CA PRO A 303 -13.37 0.62 -0.33
C PRO A 303 -13.43 1.76 0.70
N TRP A 304 -13.22 3.01 0.28
CA TRP A 304 -13.38 4.21 1.11
C TRP A 304 -14.84 4.66 1.27
N ILE A 305 -15.81 3.95 0.68
CA ILE A 305 -17.24 4.23 0.82
C ILE A 305 -17.94 3.00 1.40
N ARG A 306 -18.53 3.18 2.57
CA ARG A 306 -19.28 2.15 3.28
C ARG A 306 -20.76 2.17 2.89
N HIS A 307 -21.37 1.00 2.70
CA HIS A 307 -22.77 0.92 2.27
C HIS A 307 -23.78 1.11 3.41
N ASN A 308 -23.36 0.86 4.66
CA ASN A 308 -24.26 0.78 5.82
C ASN A 308 -25.42 -0.21 5.61
N THR A 309 -25.25 -1.16 4.70
CA THR A 309 -26.14 -2.28 4.44
C THR A 309 -25.43 -3.60 4.74
N CYS A 310 -26.19 -4.65 5.01
CA CYS A 310 -25.72 -5.93 5.48
C CYS A 310 -26.54 -7.06 4.82
N PRO A 311 -26.00 -7.70 3.77
CA PRO A 311 -26.59 -8.91 3.20
C PRO A 311 -26.63 -10.04 4.23
N GLN A 312 -27.75 -10.76 4.30
CA GLN A 312 -27.98 -11.89 5.19
C GLN A 312 -28.50 -13.08 4.39
N PHE A 313 -27.76 -14.17 4.42
CA PHE A 313 -28.13 -15.42 3.77
C PHE A 313 -28.61 -16.43 4.82
N CYS A 314 -29.92 -16.67 4.84
CA CYS A 314 -30.60 -17.46 5.86
C CYS A 314 -31.12 -18.75 5.24
N SER A 315 -30.75 -19.91 5.77
CA SER A 315 -31.40 -21.16 5.37
C SER A 315 -31.27 -22.23 6.43
N ILE A 316 -32.41 -22.84 6.78
CA ILE A 316 -32.45 -23.99 7.69
C ILE A 316 -31.70 -25.18 7.08
N LEU A 317 -31.72 -25.30 5.74
CA LEU A 317 -31.03 -26.35 5.01
C LEU A 317 -29.53 -26.06 4.93
N GLN A 318 -28.72 -27.02 5.36
CA GLN A 318 -27.26 -26.94 5.21
C GLN A 318 -26.85 -27.36 3.79
N GLY A 319 -25.65 -26.94 3.36
CA GLY A 319 -25.13 -27.29 2.04
C GLY A 319 -25.68 -26.45 0.87
N VAL A 320 -26.54 -25.46 1.13
CA VAL A 320 -27.08 -24.56 0.10
C VAL A 320 -26.12 -23.43 -0.34
N GLY A 321 -24.85 -23.49 0.07
CA GLY A 321 -23.81 -22.54 -0.36
C GLY A 321 -23.85 -21.14 0.27
N LYS A 322 -24.70 -20.91 1.28
CA LYS A 322 -24.82 -19.60 1.96
C LYS A 322 -23.51 -19.04 2.52
N SER A 323 -22.60 -19.89 2.99
CA SER A 323 -21.27 -19.49 3.47
C SER A 323 -20.26 -19.44 2.33
N ALA A 324 -20.34 -20.40 1.39
CA ALA A 324 -19.39 -20.52 0.29
C ALA A 324 -19.33 -19.28 -0.62
N ILE A 325 -20.48 -18.68 -0.96
CA ILE A 325 -20.52 -17.50 -1.85
C ILE A 325 -19.79 -16.28 -1.25
N PRO A 326 -20.13 -15.80 -0.04
CA PRO A 326 -19.42 -14.67 0.55
C PRO A 326 -17.98 -15.03 0.97
N GLU A 327 -17.71 -16.27 1.39
CA GLU A 327 -16.35 -16.71 1.69
C GLU A 327 -15.46 -16.71 0.45
N PHE A 328 -15.97 -17.13 -0.71
CA PHE A 328 -15.23 -17.06 -1.97
C PHE A 328 -14.78 -15.62 -2.27
N ILE A 329 -15.68 -14.65 -2.10
CA ILE A 329 -15.34 -13.22 -2.25
C ILE A 329 -14.30 -12.79 -1.21
N ALA A 330 -14.44 -13.19 0.05
CA ALA A 330 -13.45 -12.88 1.09
C ALA A 330 -12.07 -13.46 0.76
N LEU A 331 -12.02 -14.71 0.30
CA LEU A 331 -10.79 -15.39 -0.13
C LEU A 331 -10.14 -14.64 -1.30
N ALA A 332 -10.92 -14.26 -2.31
CA ALA A 332 -10.45 -13.48 -3.45
C ALA A 332 -9.92 -12.08 -3.06
N MET A 333 -10.44 -11.47 -1.98
CA MET A 333 -9.89 -10.23 -1.43
C MET A 333 -8.64 -10.45 -0.57
N GLY A 334 -8.52 -11.63 0.04
CA GLY A 334 -7.48 -12.01 1.00
C GLY A 334 -7.97 -11.95 2.44
N VAL A 335 -7.83 -13.08 3.16
CA VAL A 335 -8.31 -13.25 4.55
C VAL A 335 -7.21 -13.33 5.60
N GLU A 336 -5.95 -13.30 5.18
CA GLU A 336 -4.83 -13.37 6.10
C GLU A 336 -4.68 -12.10 6.95
N ARG A 337 -3.83 -12.17 7.98
CA ARG A 337 -3.60 -11.04 8.87
C ARG A 337 -3.08 -9.82 8.11
N GLY A 338 -3.86 -8.75 8.17
CA GLY A 338 -3.57 -7.48 7.48
C GLY A 338 -4.10 -7.40 6.05
N GLN A 339 -4.75 -8.43 5.53
CA GLN A 339 -5.46 -8.37 4.25
C GLN A 339 -6.85 -7.71 4.39
N PRO A 340 -7.47 -7.27 3.28
CA PRO A 340 -8.73 -6.51 3.30
C PRO A 340 -9.98 -7.23 3.80
N ALA A 341 -9.98 -8.57 3.84
CA ALA A 341 -11.14 -9.36 4.24
C ALA A 341 -10.91 -10.25 5.46
N ALA A 342 -11.99 -10.69 6.10
CA ALA A 342 -11.96 -11.68 7.17
C ALA A 342 -13.20 -12.57 7.14
N ILE A 343 -13.04 -13.82 7.57
CA ILE A 343 -14.12 -14.76 7.81
C ILE A 343 -14.13 -15.03 9.31
N MET A 344 -15.26 -14.73 9.96
CA MET A 344 -15.40 -14.83 11.41
C MET A 344 -16.43 -15.88 11.79
N GLY A 345 -16.06 -16.69 12.79
CA GLY A 345 -16.92 -17.71 13.37
C GLY A 345 -17.89 -17.19 14.44
N PRO A 346 -18.66 -18.11 15.04
CA PRO A 346 -19.61 -17.77 16.09
C PRO A 346 -18.92 -17.20 17.33
N GLY A 347 -19.16 -15.91 17.63
CA GLY A 347 -18.66 -15.28 18.86
C GLY A 347 -17.41 -14.41 18.69
N GLU A 348 -16.61 -14.64 17.66
CA GLU A 348 -15.35 -13.92 17.41
C GLU A 348 -15.56 -12.41 17.27
N LEU A 349 -16.66 -12.02 16.61
CA LEU A 349 -17.03 -10.62 16.44
C LEU A 349 -17.35 -9.90 17.77
N PHE A 350 -17.71 -10.65 18.82
CA PHE A 350 -18.14 -10.10 20.11
C PHE A 350 -17.04 -10.11 21.18
N GLU A 351 -15.86 -10.65 20.86
CA GLU A 351 -14.71 -10.65 21.74
C GLU A 351 -14.23 -9.24 22.06
N SER A 352 -13.57 -9.09 23.22
CA SER A 352 -13.03 -7.80 23.65
C SER A 352 -11.82 -7.35 22.84
N LYS A 353 -11.11 -8.30 22.22
CA LYS A 353 -10.00 -8.05 21.31
C LYS A 353 -10.50 -8.21 19.88
N ASN A 354 -10.33 -7.17 19.08
CA ASN A 354 -10.86 -7.08 17.73
C ASN A 354 -9.77 -6.70 16.71
N GLY A 355 -8.51 -7.02 17.00
CA GLY A 355 -7.39 -6.77 16.10
C GLY A 355 -7.56 -7.38 14.70
N GLU A 356 -8.40 -8.40 14.55
CA GLU A 356 -8.74 -8.99 13.25
C GLU A 356 -9.57 -8.05 12.36
N LEU A 357 -10.33 -7.11 12.94
CA LEU A 357 -11.07 -6.09 12.17
C LEU A 357 -10.16 -4.97 11.65
N GLU A 358 -8.90 -4.95 12.05
CA GLU A 358 -7.98 -3.91 11.61
C GLU A 358 -7.69 -4.02 10.10
N GLY A 359 -7.85 -2.89 9.41
CA GLY A 359 -7.61 -2.79 7.98
C GLY A 359 -8.61 -3.55 7.11
N LYS A 360 -9.79 -3.92 7.66
CA LYS A 360 -10.81 -4.69 6.95
C LYS A 360 -11.85 -3.81 6.28
N VAL A 361 -12.29 -4.20 5.09
CA VAL A 361 -13.40 -3.58 4.35
C VAL A 361 -14.54 -4.57 4.08
N PHE A 362 -14.28 -5.87 4.17
CA PHE A 362 -15.26 -6.93 3.95
C PHE A 362 -15.13 -8.02 5.02
N VAL A 363 -16.21 -8.30 5.75
CA VAL A 363 -16.19 -9.31 6.82
C VAL A 363 -17.39 -10.23 6.66
N VAL A 364 -17.11 -11.51 6.50
CA VAL A 364 -18.13 -12.58 6.52
C VAL A 364 -18.26 -13.07 7.95
N VAL A 365 -19.48 -13.12 8.48
CA VAL A 365 -19.75 -13.63 9.83
C VAL A 365 -20.66 -14.82 9.69
N ASN A 366 -20.11 -16.00 9.98
CA ASN A 366 -20.82 -17.26 9.90
C ASN A 366 -21.46 -17.60 11.24
N GLU A 367 -22.76 -17.85 11.20
CA GLU A 367 -23.57 -18.27 12.33
C GLU A 367 -23.34 -17.40 13.58
N PRO A 368 -23.44 -16.06 13.47
CA PRO A 368 -23.24 -15.17 14.60
C PRO A 368 -24.15 -15.56 15.77
N ASN A 369 -23.56 -15.62 16.97
CA ASN A 369 -24.28 -15.96 18.19
C ASN A 369 -25.21 -14.79 18.61
N SER A 370 -26.35 -14.65 17.95
CA SER A 370 -27.31 -13.57 18.14
C SER A 370 -28.42 -13.86 19.15
N ASP A 371 -28.33 -14.99 19.87
CA ASP A 371 -29.35 -15.40 20.86
C ASP A 371 -29.39 -14.49 22.09
N GLN A 372 -28.34 -13.71 22.31
CA GLN A 372 -28.29 -12.70 23.35
C GLN A 372 -28.63 -11.32 22.80
N ASN A 373 -29.57 -10.62 23.44
CA ASN A 373 -29.93 -9.23 23.09
C ASN A 373 -28.72 -8.29 23.06
N THR A 374 -27.72 -8.54 23.91
CA THR A 374 -26.45 -7.81 23.95
C THR A 374 -25.64 -7.96 22.66
N HIS A 375 -25.63 -9.13 22.04
CA HIS A 375 -24.94 -9.39 20.78
C HIS A 375 -25.66 -8.75 19.59
N GLN A 376 -27.00 -8.76 19.58
CA GLN A 376 -27.78 -8.06 18.55
C GLN A 376 -27.55 -6.54 18.58
N ALA A 377 -27.54 -5.95 19.79
CA ALA A 377 -27.26 -4.52 19.96
C ALA A 377 -25.84 -4.15 19.50
N LYS A 378 -24.83 -4.94 19.91
CA LYS A 378 -23.45 -4.76 19.44
C LYS A 378 -23.34 -4.87 17.92
N PHE A 379 -24.05 -5.80 17.31
CA PHE A 379 -24.00 -6.00 15.87
C PHE A 379 -24.64 -4.82 15.09
N LYS A 380 -25.80 -4.34 15.55
CA LYS A 380 -26.43 -3.12 15.00
C LYS A 380 -25.50 -1.91 15.12
N ASP A 381 -24.78 -1.79 16.25
CA ASP A 381 -23.77 -0.76 16.45
C ASP A 381 -22.62 -0.91 15.43
N LEU A 382 -22.02 -2.10 15.30
CA LEU A 382 -20.92 -2.35 14.37
C LEU A 382 -21.24 -1.97 12.91
N ILE A 383 -22.47 -2.22 12.44
CA ILE A 383 -22.92 -1.83 11.08
C ILE A 383 -22.99 -0.31 10.90
N THR A 384 -23.22 0.46 11.97
CA THR A 384 -23.53 1.90 11.87
C THR A 384 -22.43 2.80 12.39
N THR A 385 -21.62 2.32 13.33
CA THR A 385 -20.62 3.13 14.02
C THR A 385 -19.52 3.54 13.04
N PRO A 386 -19.21 4.85 12.94
CA PRO A 386 -18.26 5.38 11.96
C PRO A 386 -16.80 5.08 12.31
N ARG A 387 -16.52 4.61 13.53
CA ARG A 387 -15.16 4.36 14.04
C ARG A 387 -15.08 3.06 14.83
N LEU A 388 -13.95 2.36 14.73
CA LEU A 388 -13.63 1.17 15.50
C LEU A 388 -12.47 1.47 16.45
N MET A 389 -12.61 1.08 17.72
CA MET A 389 -11.48 1.02 18.65
C MET A 389 -10.80 -0.34 18.47
N ILE A 390 -9.55 -0.35 18.00
CA ILE A 390 -8.77 -1.56 17.77
C ILE A 390 -7.96 -1.89 19.02
N ASP A 391 -8.14 -3.11 19.53
CA ASP A 391 -7.39 -3.67 20.66
C ASP A 391 -6.57 -4.89 20.21
N ARG A 392 -5.30 -4.66 19.87
CA ARG A 392 -4.34 -5.70 19.48
C ARG A 392 -3.85 -6.48 20.69
N LYS A 393 -3.63 -7.80 20.55
CA LYS A 393 -2.92 -8.58 21.56
C LYS A 393 -1.49 -8.03 21.72
N TYR A 394 -1.13 -7.61 22.94
CA TYR A 394 0.17 -7.02 23.28
C TYR A 394 0.50 -5.69 22.58
N GLY A 395 -0.52 -4.96 22.11
CA GLY A 395 -0.34 -3.67 21.44
C GLY A 395 -0.99 -2.49 22.17
N ALA A 396 -0.84 -1.31 21.59
CA ALA A 396 -1.63 -0.15 21.99
C ALA A 396 -3.04 -0.20 21.41
N LYS A 397 -4.00 0.37 22.13
CA LYS A 397 -5.32 0.63 21.58
C LYS A 397 -5.29 1.94 20.80
N PHE A 398 -5.94 1.94 19.64
CA PHE A 398 -6.09 3.13 18.80
C PHE A 398 -7.44 3.08 18.07
N THR A 399 -7.89 4.21 17.55
CA THR A 399 -9.18 4.32 16.87
C THR A 399 -8.96 4.52 15.38
N ILE A 400 -9.71 3.77 14.56
CA ILE A 400 -9.72 3.90 13.10
C ILE A 400 -11.13 4.21 12.60
N ASN A 401 -11.24 4.77 11.41
CA ASN A 401 -12.48 4.89 10.67
C ASN A 401 -12.98 3.49 10.28
N ASN A 402 -14.30 3.29 10.36
CA ASN A 402 -14.94 2.03 10.04
C ASN A 402 -15.40 2.00 8.57
N TYR A 403 -14.71 1.21 7.75
CA TYR A 403 -15.10 0.94 6.36
C TYR A 403 -15.61 -0.49 6.16
N VAL A 404 -15.86 -1.23 7.26
CA VAL A 404 -16.24 -2.64 7.19
C VAL A 404 -17.67 -2.78 6.69
N ASN A 405 -17.84 -3.58 5.64
CA ASN A 405 -19.12 -4.10 5.17
C ASN A 405 -19.25 -5.56 5.59
N TYR A 406 -20.37 -5.88 6.23
CA TYR A 406 -20.61 -7.21 6.81
C TYR A 406 -21.56 -8.02 5.92
N VAL A 407 -21.27 -9.32 5.77
CA VAL A 407 -22.19 -10.31 5.22
C VAL A 407 -22.44 -11.38 6.26
N LEU A 408 -23.70 -11.72 6.50
CA LEU A 408 -24.09 -12.69 7.50
C LEU A 408 -24.62 -13.96 6.88
N THR A 409 -24.27 -15.09 7.47
CA THR A 409 -24.81 -16.38 7.08
C THR A 409 -25.34 -17.08 8.31
N THR A 410 -26.50 -17.73 8.21
CA THR A 410 -27.10 -18.40 9.37
C THR A 410 -27.99 -19.57 8.98
N ASN A 411 -28.06 -20.56 9.88
CA ASN A 411 -29.03 -21.64 9.81
C ASN A 411 -30.39 -21.27 10.41
N LYS A 412 -30.49 -20.08 11.02
CA LYS A 412 -31.73 -19.58 11.63
C LYS A 412 -32.55 -18.79 10.59
N PRO A 413 -33.86 -18.58 10.83
CA PRO A 413 -34.69 -17.77 9.94
C PRO A 413 -34.20 -16.30 9.81
N PHE A 414 -33.55 -15.77 10.84
CA PHE A 414 -32.95 -14.44 10.85
C PHE A 414 -31.79 -14.36 11.84
N VAL A 415 -30.85 -13.44 11.60
CA VAL A 415 -29.75 -13.15 12.54
C VAL A 415 -30.14 -12.09 13.56
N VAL A 416 -30.74 -10.99 13.10
CA VAL A 416 -31.09 -9.82 13.93
C VAL A 416 -32.59 -9.58 13.83
N GLN A 417 -33.26 -9.33 14.96
CA GLN A 417 -34.65 -8.87 14.92
C GLN A 417 -34.72 -7.49 14.26
N MET A 418 -35.42 -7.43 13.13
CA MET A 418 -35.62 -6.20 12.38
C MET A 418 -36.62 -5.30 13.09
N ASP A 419 -36.28 -4.02 13.20
CA ASP A 419 -37.26 -3.00 13.50
C ASP A 419 -38.01 -2.69 12.18
N ASN A 420 -39.34 -2.56 12.21
CA ASN A 420 -40.23 -2.45 11.03
C ASN A 420 -39.87 -1.35 10.01
N GLY A 421 -38.91 -0.46 10.28
CA GLY A 421 -38.43 0.59 9.39
C GLY A 421 -36.98 0.46 8.93
N SER A 422 -36.28 -0.62 9.27
CA SER A 422 -34.88 -0.80 8.88
C SER A 422 -34.75 -1.06 7.38
N ARG A 423 -33.86 -0.31 6.72
CA ARG A 423 -33.54 -0.42 5.28
C ARG A 423 -32.09 -0.88 5.05
N ARG A 424 -31.49 -1.49 6.07
CA ARG A 424 -30.06 -1.83 6.09
C ARG A 424 -29.82 -3.29 5.75
N GLU A 425 -30.82 -4.14 5.90
CA GLU A 425 -30.73 -5.57 5.69
C GLU A 425 -31.23 -5.93 4.29
N MET A 426 -30.43 -6.69 3.54
CA MET A 426 -30.88 -7.47 2.39
C MET A 426 -30.94 -8.91 2.85
N ILE A 427 -32.10 -9.54 2.87
CA ILE A 427 -32.27 -10.92 3.34
C ILE A 427 -32.58 -11.81 2.16
N TYR A 428 -31.83 -12.89 2.02
CA TYR A 428 -32.09 -13.94 1.05
C TYR A 428 -32.28 -15.28 1.76
N THR A 429 -33.44 -15.91 1.49
CA THR A 429 -33.82 -17.20 2.06
C THR A 429 -34.14 -18.18 0.92
N PRO A 430 -33.17 -18.95 0.42
CA PRO A 430 -33.42 -19.91 -0.66
C PRO A 430 -34.35 -21.04 -0.20
N THR A 431 -35.26 -21.44 -1.08
CA THR A 431 -36.24 -22.53 -0.85
C THR A 431 -36.13 -23.66 -1.87
N SER A 432 -35.59 -23.40 -3.06
CA SER A 432 -35.54 -24.38 -4.17
C SER A 432 -34.14 -24.93 -4.46
N LEU A 433 -33.13 -24.60 -3.65
CA LEU A 433 -31.76 -25.07 -3.82
C LEU A 433 -31.60 -26.53 -3.38
N ASP A 434 -30.95 -27.34 -4.21
CA ASP A 434 -30.57 -28.72 -3.90
C ASP A 434 -29.13 -28.75 -3.32
N PRO A 435 -28.91 -29.30 -2.11
CA PRO A 435 -27.58 -29.32 -1.50
C PRO A 435 -26.52 -30.11 -2.28
N LEU A 436 -26.92 -31.16 -3.01
CA LEU A 436 -25.97 -32.00 -3.76
C LEU A 436 -25.47 -31.27 -5.01
N ASP A 437 -26.38 -30.69 -5.80
CA ASP A 437 -26.02 -29.84 -6.95
C ASP A 437 -25.18 -28.64 -6.50
N MET A 438 -25.59 -27.97 -5.41
CA MET A 438 -24.84 -26.83 -4.89
C MET A 438 -23.44 -27.21 -4.42
N GLY A 439 -23.28 -28.37 -3.76
CA GLY A 439 -21.96 -28.87 -3.36
C GLY A 439 -21.01 -29.09 -4.55
N GLN A 440 -21.53 -29.61 -5.66
CA GLN A 440 -20.73 -29.77 -6.90
C GLN A 440 -20.32 -28.42 -7.49
N ARG A 441 -21.25 -27.46 -7.55
CA ARG A 441 -20.97 -26.10 -8.06
C ARG A 441 -19.95 -25.36 -7.20
N VAL A 442 -20.08 -25.44 -5.87
CA VAL A 442 -19.12 -24.82 -4.95
C VAL A 442 -17.73 -25.42 -5.12
N LYS A 443 -17.64 -26.75 -5.29
CA LYS A 443 -16.36 -27.40 -5.56
C LYS A 443 -15.73 -26.87 -6.86
N SER A 444 -16.51 -26.78 -7.94
CA SER A 444 -16.01 -26.23 -9.21
C SER A 444 -15.60 -24.76 -9.10
N LEU A 445 -16.30 -23.96 -8.30
CA LEU A 445 -15.92 -22.56 -8.02
C LEU A 445 -14.58 -22.47 -7.30
N MET A 446 -14.39 -23.28 -6.25
CA MET A 446 -13.16 -23.30 -5.45
C MET A 446 -11.97 -23.90 -6.19
N GLU A 447 -12.19 -24.75 -7.20
CA GLU A 447 -11.14 -25.24 -8.10
C GLU A 447 -10.77 -24.21 -9.18
N TRP A 448 -11.68 -23.29 -9.50
CA TRP A 448 -11.47 -22.25 -10.51
C TRP A 448 -10.72 -21.03 -9.99
N GLY A 449 -11.05 -20.57 -8.77
CA GLY A 449 -10.37 -19.46 -8.09
C GLY A 449 -9.06 -19.90 -7.45
#